data_AF-A0A397EGX9-F1
#
_entry.id   AF-A0A397EGX9-F1
#
_cell.length_a   1.000
_cell.length_b   1.000
_cell.length_c   1.000
_cell.angle_alpha   90.00
_cell.angle_beta   90.00
_cell.angle_gamma   90.00
#
_symmetry.space_group_name_H-M   'P 1'
#
loop_
_entity.id
_entity.type
_entity.pdbx_description
1 polymer ?
#
loop_
_entity_poly.entity_id
_entity_poly.type
_entity_poly.pdbx_seq_one_letter_code
_entity_poly.pdbx_strand_id
1 'polypeptide(L)'
;MWVVLKFGGTSVSTVPRWQRICNRVTQVLEEDGHPRVWVVISALTQVTNRLTQALADAISGTNHLKCYLEIFDQHIALALEHNLLSADAAAILVEHEHANRALSPDNVPPVLASLIHEFQNVRRVLDGIRLTEEASPRLRARMLAFGELLSTHLGLEIMKQAGLDRVVRVDSRQEGRLEDASGGATVVLSQGFIAGVVAHTGKLDVVETCVLGRGGSDTSGALFAAALQALRYEIWTDVHGMYTSDPRYVPHARLLRKLDYREAQELAAMGAKVLTH
;
A
#
# COMPACT_ATOMS: atom_id res chain seq x y z
N MET A 1 -15.06 16.57 9.12
CA MET A 1 -15.34 15.16 9.45
C MET A 1 -14.62 14.25 8.47
N TRP A 2 -14.20 13.07 8.91
CA TRP A 2 -13.44 12.11 8.09
C TRP A 2 -14.21 10.82 7.86
N VAL A 3 -13.98 10.18 6.71
CA VAL A 3 -14.32 8.77 6.45
C VAL A 3 -13.02 8.06 6.08
N VAL A 4 -12.77 6.89 6.69
CA VAL A 4 -11.58 6.09 6.37
C VAL A 4 -11.98 4.91 5.49
N LEU A 5 -11.28 4.75 4.37
CA LEU A 5 -11.49 3.66 3.42
C LEU A 5 -10.21 2.83 3.34
N LYS A 6 -10.29 1.52 3.53
CA LYS A 6 -9.16 0.62 3.34
C LYS A 6 -9.37 -0.30 2.16
N PHE A 7 -8.37 -0.38 1.27
CA PHE A 7 -8.36 -1.29 0.12
C PHE A 7 -7.22 -2.31 0.22
N GLY A 8 -7.55 -3.59 0.06
CA GLY A 8 -6.56 -4.67 0.02
C GLY A 8 -5.77 -4.74 -1.28
N GLY A 9 -4.76 -5.62 -1.34
CA GLY A 9 -3.86 -5.69 -2.50
C GLY A 9 -4.56 -6.07 -3.80
N THR A 10 -5.57 -6.95 -3.75
CA THR A 10 -6.41 -7.27 -4.91
C THR A 10 -7.11 -6.03 -5.42
N SER A 11 -7.70 -5.23 -4.54
CA SER A 11 -8.41 -3.97 -4.85
C SER A 11 -7.56 -2.92 -5.57
N VAL A 12 -6.24 -2.92 -5.42
CA VAL A 12 -5.37 -1.88 -6.03
C VAL A 12 -4.57 -2.36 -7.24
N SER A 13 -4.84 -3.56 -7.75
CA SER A 13 -3.96 -4.18 -8.77
C SER A 13 -4.39 -4.02 -10.23
N THR A 14 -5.54 -3.38 -10.52
CA THR A 14 -6.03 -3.27 -11.90
C THR A 14 -6.79 -1.96 -12.13
N VAL A 15 -6.82 -1.48 -13.37
CA VAL A 15 -7.55 -0.26 -13.77
C VAL A 15 -9.01 -0.28 -13.34
N PRO A 16 -9.82 -1.34 -13.59
CA PRO A 16 -11.23 -1.33 -13.20
C PRO A 16 -11.44 -1.25 -11.70
N ARG A 17 -10.48 -1.70 -10.89
CA ARG A 17 -10.59 -1.62 -9.43
C ARG A 17 -10.19 -0.24 -8.92
N TRP A 18 -9.16 0.38 -9.51
CA TRP A 18 -8.85 1.80 -9.25
C TRP A 18 -9.98 2.74 -9.62
N GLN A 19 -10.69 2.49 -10.73
CA GLN A 19 -11.91 3.23 -11.06
C GLN A 19 -12.96 3.13 -9.96
N ARG A 20 -13.16 1.93 -9.36
CA ARG A 20 -14.08 1.77 -8.21
C ARG A 20 -13.59 2.53 -6.98
N ILE A 21 -12.28 2.55 -6.72
CA ILE A 21 -11.68 3.31 -5.61
C ILE A 21 -11.98 4.80 -5.80
N CYS A 22 -11.63 5.36 -6.96
CA CYS A 22 -11.86 6.79 -7.25
C CYS A 22 -13.35 7.14 -7.18
N ASN A 23 -14.22 6.31 -7.78
CA ASN A 23 -15.67 6.53 -7.70
C ASN A 23 -16.19 6.50 -6.26
N ARG A 24 -15.69 5.57 -5.43
CA ARG A 24 -16.09 5.52 -4.02
C ARG A 24 -15.63 6.76 -3.26
N VAL A 25 -14.40 7.22 -3.50
CA VAL A 25 -13.87 8.45 -2.91
C VAL A 25 -14.74 9.64 -3.30
N THR A 26 -15.07 9.80 -4.59
CA THR A 26 -15.95 10.87 -5.07
C THR A 26 -17.32 10.82 -4.41
N GLN A 27 -17.96 9.64 -4.35
CA GLN A 27 -19.25 9.47 -3.68
C GLN A 27 -19.20 9.95 -2.23
N VAL A 28 -18.14 9.62 -1.49
CA VAL A 28 -18.00 10.04 -0.09
C VAL A 28 -17.83 11.55 0.01
N LEU A 29 -17.06 12.18 -0.88
CA LEU A 29 -16.89 13.64 -0.90
C LEU A 29 -18.21 14.38 -1.18
N GLU A 30 -19.12 13.75 -1.92
CA GLU A 30 -20.44 14.27 -2.29
C GLU A 30 -21.54 14.00 -1.24
N GLU A 31 -21.25 13.21 -0.19
CA GLU A 31 -22.20 12.97 0.90
C GLU A 31 -22.51 14.26 1.69
N ASP A 32 -23.69 14.29 2.30
CA ASP A 32 -24.12 15.39 3.17
C ASP A 32 -23.06 15.68 4.25
N GLY A 33 -22.71 16.96 4.39
CA GLY A 33 -21.64 17.40 5.29
C GLY A 33 -20.23 17.31 4.71
N HIS A 34 -20.08 16.94 3.43
CA HIS A 34 -18.85 16.95 2.64
C HIS A 34 -17.63 16.41 3.41
N PRO A 35 -17.69 15.15 3.86
CA PRO A 35 -16.60 14.58 4.64
C PRO A 35 -15.32 14.50 3.79
N ARG A 36 -14.18 14.59 4.48
CA ARG A 36 -12.85 14.31 3.90
C ARG A 36 -12.59 12.80 3.92
N VAL A 37 -11.76 12.32 3.01
CA VAL A 37 -11.51 10.88 2.85
C VAL A 37 -10.06 10.54 3.17
N TRP A 38 -9.85 9.58 4.06
CA TRP A 38 -8.54 8.99 4.31
C TRP A 38 -8.50 7.58 3.71
N VAL A 39 -7.73 7.41 2.65
CA VAL A 39 -7.57 6.17 1.91
C VAL A 39 -6.31 5.45 2.39
N VAL A 40 -6.48 4.22 2.82
CA VAL A 40 -5.41 3.30 3.21
C VAL A 40 -5.34 2.20 2.17
N ILE A 41 -4.17 1.99 1.57
CA ILE A 41 -3.99 0.91 0.59
C ILE A 41 -2.87 -0.04 0.96
N SER A 42 -3.09 -1.31 0.65
CA SER A 42 -2.04 -2.34 0.67
C SER A 42 -1.17 -2.28 -0.58
N ALA A 43 -0.09 -3.07 -0.60
CA ALA A 43 0.73 -3.30 -1.77
C ALA A 43 -0.07 -3.99 -2.88
N LEU A 44 0.36 -3.86 -4.16
CA LEU A 44 -0.25 -4.63 -5.24
C LEU A 44 -0.20 -6.14 -4.94
N THR A 45 -1.12 -6.89 -5.55
CA THR A 45 -1.27 -8.33 -5.35
C THR A 45 0.07 -9.04 -5.56
N GLN A 46 0.42 -9.93 -4.62
CA GLN A 46 1.67 -10.69 -4.55
C GLN A 46 2.97 -9.89 -4.32
N VAL A 47 2.96 -8.55 -4.31
CA VAL A 47 4.19 -7.76 -4.15
C VAL A 47 4.89 -8.03 -2.81
N THR A 48 4.16 -8.06 -1.70
CA THR A 48 4.75 -8.38 -0.38
C THR A 48 5.39 -9.77 -0.35
N ASN A 49 4.77 -10.75 -1.03
CA ASN A 49 5.33 -12.11 -1.13
C ASN A 49 6.61 -12.11 -1.97
N ARG A 50 6.61 -11.40 -3.11
CA ARG A 50 7.80 -11.25 -3.96
C ARG A 50 8.93 -10.49 -3.27
N LEU A 51 8.64 -9.48 -2.45
CA LEU A 51 9.64 -8.78 -1.64
C LEU A 51 10.25 -9.72 -0.60
N THR A 52 9.43 -10.58 0.02
CA THR A 52 9.89 -11.62 0.95
C THR A 52 10.82 -12.61 0.24
N GLN A 53 10.46 -13.02 -0.98
CA GLN A 53 11.28 -13.93 -1.78
C GLN A 53 12.59 -13.27 -2.24
N ALA A 54 12.54 -12.05 -2.79
CA ALA A 54 13.73 -11.30 -3.20
C ALA A 54 14.74 -11.13 -2.04
N LEU A 55 14.22 -10.86 -0.84
CA LEU A 55 15.01 -10.82 0.39
C LEU A 55 15.66 -12.17 0.72
N ALA A 56 14.91 -13.27 0.64
CA ALA A 56 15.45 -14.61 0.88
C ALA A 56 16.52 -15.02 -0.15
N ASP A 57 16.30 -14.66 -1.41
CA ASP A 57 17.24 -14.90 -2.50
C ASP A 57 18.53 -14.08 -2.33
N ALA A 58 18.41 -12.81 -1.90
CA ALA A 58 19.56 -11.95 -1.58
C ALA A 58 20.43 -12.55 -0.47
N ILE A 59 19.81 -13.02 0.61
CA ILE A 59 20.50 -13.67 1.74
C ILE A 59 21.17 -14.98 1.29
N SER A 60 20.50 -15.75 0.44
CA SER A 60 21.01 -17.05 -0.02
C SER A 60 22.04 -16.93 -1.14
N GLY A 61 22.40 -15.70 -1.54
CA GLY A 61 23.35 -15.43 -2.61
C GLY A 61 22.87 -15.80 -4.02
N THR A 62 21.56 -16.00 -4.21
CA THR A 62 20.94 -16.42 -5.49
C THR A 62 20.44 -15.21 -6.30
N ASN A 63 19.60 -15.45 -7.31
CA ASN A 63 19.11 -14.43 -8.25
C ASN A 63 18.11 -13.44 -7.60
N HIS A 64 18.63 -12.58 -6.71
CA HIS A 64 17.85 -11.65 -5.88
C HIS A 64 17.09 -10.58 -6.66
N LEU A 65 17.50 -10.31 -7.91
CA LEU A 65 16.84 -9.33 -8.76
C LEU A 65 15.61 -9.89 -9.48
N LYS A 66 15.42 -11.21 -9.57
CA LYS A 66 14.28 -11.80 -10.30
C LYS A 66 12.94 -11.27 -9.78
N CYS A 67 12.65 -11.46 -8.49
CA CYS A 67 11.39 -11.01 -7.90
C CYS A 67 11.28 -9.48 -7.85
N TYR A 68 12.40 -8.76 -7.75
CA TYR A 68 12.43 -7.30 -7.86
C TYR A 68 11.97 -6.83 -9.25
N LEU A 69 12.51 -7.40 -10.33
CA LEU A 69 12.15 -7.05 -11.70
C LEU A 69 10.68 -7.39 -12.00
N GLU A 70 10.17 -8.52 -11.50
CA GLU A 70 8.74 -8.84 -11.61
C GLU A 70 7.84 -7.80 -10.93
N ILE A 71 8.28 -7.24 -9.78
CA ILE A 71 7.54 -6.16 -9.11
C ILE A 71 7.63 -4.89 -9.94
N PHE A 72 8.81 -4.55 -10.47
CA PHE A 72 9.01 -3.38 -11.33
C PHE A 72 8.09 -3.43 -12.55
N ASP A 73 8.13 -4.53 -13.30
CA ASP A 73 7.31 -4.76 -14.49
C ASP A 73 5.81 -4.64 -14.17
N GLN A 74 5.37 -5.22 -13.05
CA GLN A 74 3.97 -5.12 -12.63
C GLN A 74 3.52 -3.66 -12.39
N HIS A 75 4.36 -2.82 -11.79
CA HIS A 75 4.01 -1.42 -11.53
C HIS A 75 4.07 -0.57 -12.81
N ILE A 76 5.05 -0.80 -13.68
CA ILE A 76 5.14 -0.11 -14.97
C ILE A 76 3.97 -0.50 -15.88
N ALA A 77 3.60 -1.78 -15.91
CA ALA A 77 2.43 -2.24 -16.66
C ALA A 77 1.15 -1.57 -16.16
N LEU A 78 0.92 -1.52 -14.84
CA LEU A 78 -0.26 -0.84 -14.29
C LEU A 78 -0.25 0.67 -14.59
N ALA A 79 0.91 1.33 -14.50
CA ALA A 79 1.04 2.73 -14.87
C ALA A 79 0.71 2.97 -16.35
N LEU A 80 1.12 2.05 -17.25
CA LEU A 80 0.82 2.09 -18.67
C LEU A 80 -0.67 1.89 -18.94
N GLU A 81 -1.30 0.91 -18.30
CA GLU A 81 -2.75 0.67 -18.41
C GLU A 81 -3.58 1.88 -17.94
N HIS A 82 -3.07 2.65 -16.98
CA HIS A 82 -3.66 3.92 -16.55
C HIS A 82 -3.34 5.09 -17.48
N ASN A 83 -2.48 4.94 -18.48
CA ASN A 83 -1.99 6.03 -19.35
C ASN A 83 -1.17 7.09 -18.59
N LEU A 84 -0.43 6.71 -17.54
CA LEU A 84 0.51 7.60 -16.85
C LEU A 84 1.83 7.77 -17.60
N LEU A 85 2.08 6.94 -18.61
CA LEU A 85 3.24 7.00 -19.50
C LEU A 85 2.88 6.38 -20.86
N SER A 86 3.69 6.67 -21.88
CA SER A 86 3.55 6.05 -23.21
C SER A 86 4.15 4.64 -23.24
N ALA A 87 3.77 3.85 -24.26
CA ALA A 87 4.34 2.52 -24.49
C ALA A 87 5.86 2.57 -24.71
N ASP A 88 6.35 3.58 -25.44
CA ASP A 88 7.79 3.76 -25.68
C ASP A 88 8.54 4.06 -24.37
N ALA A 89 7.99 4.94 -23.53
CA ALA A 89 8.59 5.24 -22.24
C ALA A 89 8.59 4.01 -21.32
N ALA A 90 7.52 3.22 -21.31
CA ALA A 90 7.46 1.98 -20.54
C ALA A 90 8.52 0.97 -21.00
N ALA A 91 8.69 0.79 -22.31
CA ALA A 91 9.70 -0.09 -22.88
C ALA A 91 11.12 0.34 -22.50
N ILE A 92 11.43 1.64 -22.58
CA ILE A 92 12.72 2.19 -22.18
C ILE A 92 13.00 1.94 -20.69
N LEU A 93 12.02 2.21 -19.82
CA LEU A 93 12.17 2.00 -18.37
C LEU A 93 12.46 0.53 -18.04
N VAL A 94 11.68 -0.39 -18.62
CA VAL A 94 11.85 -1.83 -18.42
C VAL A 94 13.19 -2.32 -18.96
N GLU A 95 13.56 -1.94 -20.18
CA GLU A 95 14.84 -2.35 -20.77
C GLU A 95 16.03 -1.88 -19.90
N HIS A 96 16.02 -0.61 -19.49
CA HIS A 96 17.09 -0.06 -18.66
C HIS A 96 17.21 -0.76 -17.31
N GLU A 97 16.09 -0.99 -16.62
CA GLU A 97 16.10 -1.61 -15.30
C GLU A 97 16.59 -3.08 -15.36
N HIS A 98 16.10 -3.85 -16.35
CA HIS A 98 16.51 -5.24 -16.60
C HIS A 98 17.97 -5.34 -17.04
N ALA A 99 18.46 -4.38 -17.83
CA ALA A 99 19.86 -4.33 -18.26
C ALA A 99 20.81 -3.78 -17.18
N ASN A 100 20.31 -3.44 -15.98
CA ASN A 100 21.08 -2.79 -14.91
C ASN A 100 21.81 -1.53 -15.40
N ARG A 101 21.12 -0.71 -16.20
CA ARG A 101 21.64 0.59 -16.65
C ARG A 101 21.05 1.68 -15.76
N ALA A 102 21.87 2.64 -15.37
CA ALA A 102 21.37 3.82 -14.68
C ALA A 102 20.31 4.52 -15.55
N LEU A 103 19.15 4.79 -14.96
CA LEU A 103 18.11 5.61 -15.59
C LEU A 103 18.53 7.08 -15.47
N SER A 104 18.72 7.75 -16.62
CA SER A 104 18.84 9.21 -16.63
C SER A 104 17.52 9.82 -16.14
N PRO A 105 17.56 10.88 -15.30
CA PRO A 105 16.35 11.63 -14.92
C PRO A 105 15.51 12.06 -16.13
N ASP A 106 16.14 12.35 -17.27
CA ASP A 106 15.47 12.77 -18.50
C ASP A 106 14.60 11.67 -19.15
N ASN A 107 14.90 10.41 -18.85
CA ASN A 107 14.17 9.25 -19.39
C ASN A 107 13.01 8.81 -18.48
N VAL A 108 12.85 9.45 -17.32
CA VAL A 108 11.79 9.12 -16.36
C VAL A 108 10.65 10.14 -16.52
N PRO A 109 9.43 9.71 -16.88
CA PRO A 109 8.27 10.59 -16.88
C PRO A 109 8.13 11.28 -15.50
N PRO A 110 7.98 12.63 -15.44
CA PRO A 110 7.96 13.35 -14.16
C PRO A 110 6.90 12.83 -13.18
N VAL A 111 5.76 12.40 -13.70
CA VAL A 111 4.66 11.78 -12.93
C VAL A 111 5.12 10.51 -12.19
N LEU A 112 6.07 9.75 -12.73
CA LEU A 112 6.59 8.53 -12.12
C LEU A 112 7.90 8.74 -11.33
N ALA A 113 8.43 9.95 -11.26
CA ALA A 113 9.74 10.21 -10.65
C ALA A 113 9.84 9.68 -9.21
N SER A 114 8.81 9.88 -8.40
CA SER A 114 8.78 9.36 -7.01
C SER A 114 8.71 7.83 -6.95
N LEU A 115 7.96 7.20 -7.86
CA LEU A 115 7.86 5.74 -7.95
C LEU A 115 9.21 5.13 -8.34
N ILE A 116 9.86 5.67 -9.36
CA ILE A 116 11.17 5.19 -9.84
C ILE A 116 12.25 5.41 -8.77
N HIS A 117 12.24 6.55 -8.09
CA HIS A 117 13.13 6.78 -6.97
C HIS A 117 12.96 5.73 -5.86
N GLU A 118 11.72 5.35 -5.56
CA GLU A 118 11.45 4.32 -4.56
C GLU A 118 11.89 2.93 -5.02
N PHE A 119 11.78 2.60 -6.31
CA PHE A 119 12.40 1.38 -6.88
C PHE A 119 13.92 1.35 -6.74
N GLN A 120 14.60 2.48 -6.99
CA GLN A 120 16.04 2.60 -6.75
C GLN A 120 16.39 2.36 -5.27
N ASN A 121 15.51 2.78 -4.35
CA ASN A 121 15.66 2.50 -2.92
C ASN A 121 15.51 0.99 -2.62
N VAL A 122 14.56 0.29 -3.25
CA VAL A 122 14.42 -1.17 -3.12
C VAL A 122 15.70 -1.87 -3.56
N ARG A 123 16.18 -1.54 -4.77
CA ARG A 123 17.39 -2.13 -5.35
C ARG A 123 18.62 -1.91 -4.47
N ARG A 124 18.82 -0.69 -3.99
CA ARG A 124 19.95 -0.36 -3.10
C ARG A 124 19.94 -1.19 -1.81
N VAL A 125 18.77 -1.41 -1.21
CA VAL A 125 18.66 -2.24 -0.01
C VAL A 125 18.90 -3.71 -0.33
N LEU A 126 18.35 -4.22 -1.43
CA LEU A 126 18.57 -5.59 -1.89
C LEU A 126 20.04 -5.89 -2.21
N ASP A 127 20.71 -5.01 -2.94
CA ASP A 127 22.14 -5.15 -3.25
C ASP A 127 23.00 -5.10 -1.98
N GLY A 128 22.64 -4.24 -1.03
CA GLY A 128 23.28 -4.21 0.29
C GLY A 128 23.15 -5.54 1.03
N ILE A 129 21.95 -6.12 1.08
CA ILE A 129 21.70 -7.44 1.69
C ILE A 129 22.45 -8.53 0.94
N ARG A 130 22.51 -8.47 -0.39
CA ARG A 130 23.26 -9.43 -1.21
C ARG A 130 24.75 -9.41 -0.90
N LEU A 131 25.33 -8.24 -0.64
CA LEU A 131 26.75 -8.09 -0.32
C LEU A 131 27.09 -8.62 1.07
N THR A 132 26.17 -8.46 2.03
CA THR A 132 26.38 -8.93 3.41
C THR A 132 25.87 -10.33 3.67
N GLU A 133 25.02 -10.87 2.78
CA GLU A 133 24.30 -12.15 2.93
C GLU A 133 23.50 -12.25 4.25
N GLU A 134 23.14 -11.08 4.79
CA GLU A 134 22.50 -10.93 6.08
C GLU A 134 21.44 -9.84 6.03
N ALA A 135 20.33 -10.04 6.74
CA ALA A 135 19.29 -9.04 6.90
C ALA A 135 18.81 -8.97 8.35
N SER A 136 19.12 -7.85 9.01
CA SER A 136 18.61 -7.53 10.34
C SER A 136 17.08 -7.36 10.33
N PRO A 137 16.39 -7.51 11.48
CA PRO A 137 14.94 -7.29 11.55
C PRO A 137 14.50 -5.93 10.98
N ARG A 138 15.30 -4.87 11.19
CA ARG A 138 15.07 -3.53 10.62
C ARG A 138 15.14 -3.53 9.10
N LEU A 139 16.12 -4.20 8.50
CA LEU A 139 16.22 -4.30 7.04
C LEU A 139 15.07 -5.12 6.46
N ARG A 140 14.66 -6.20 7.14
CA ARG A 140 13.49 -7.00 6.74
C ARG A 140 12.22 -6.16 6.74
N ALA A 141 11.97 -5.41 7.81
CA ALA A 141 10.81 -4.50 7.89
C ALA A 141 10.84 -3.44 6.78
N ARG A 142 12.01 -2.82 6.54
CA ARG A 142 12.20 -1.86 5.45
C ARG A 142 11.91 -2.48 4.08
N MET A 143 12.40 -3.70 3.83
CA MET A 143 12.16 -4.41 2.57
C MET A 143 10.68 -4.68 2.32
N LEU A 144 9.96 -5.14 3.34
CA LEU A 144 8.53 -5.41 3.21
C LEU A 144 7.70 -4.13 3.06
N ALA A 145 8.16 -3.02 3.64
CA ALA A 145 7.46 -1.74 3.57
C ALA A 145 7.40 -1.15 2.15
N PHE A 146 8.38 -1.47 1.30
CA PHE A 146 8.42 -0.97 -0.07
C PHE A 146 7.17 -1.32 -0.87
N GLY A 147 6.49 -2.43 -0.57
CA GLY A 147 5.28 -2.81 -1.30
C GLY A 147 4.19 -1.73 -1.24
N GLU A 148 3.93 -1.17 -0.06
CA GLU A 148 2.93 -0.10 0.11
C GLU A 148 3.48 1.28 -0.24
N LEU A 149 4.78 1.51 -0.05
CA LEU A 149 5.42 2.75 -0.48
C LEU A 149 5.31 2.93 -2.01
N LEU A 150 5.64 1.88 -2.77
CA LEU A 150 5.48 1.83 -4.23
C LEU A 150 4.02 2.00 -4.63
N SER A 151 3.11 1.23 -4.01
CA SER A 151 1.68 1.28 -4.33
C SER A 151 1.06 2.66 -4.10
N THR A 152 1.48 3.37 -3.04
CA THR A 152 0.95 4.71 -2.73
C THR A 152 1.56 5.81 -3.61
N HIS A 153 2.80 5.65 -4.09
CA HIS A 153 3.35 6.56 -5.10
C HIS A 153 2.57 6.44 -6.42
N LEU A 154 2.33 5.23 -6.89
CA LEU A 154 1.55 5.00 -8.11
C LEU A 154 0.08 5.42 -7.91
N GLY A 155 -0.53 5.05 -6.78
CA GLY A 155 -1.91 5.37 -6.45
C GLY A 155 -2.21 6.87 -6.40
N LEU A 156 -1.26 7.69 -5.92
CA LEU A 156 -1.41 9.14 -5.90
C LEU A 156 -1.65 9.70 -7.30
N GLU A 157 -0.84 9.25 -8.26
CA GLU A 157 -0.91 9.74 -9.64
C GLU A 157 -2.14 9.21 -10.36
N ILE A 158 -2.56 7.95 -10.10
CA ILE A 158 -3.84 7.41 -10.58
C ILE A 158 -5.02 8.26 -10.08
N MET A 159 -5.01 8.63 -8.79
CA MET A 159 -6.08 9.43 -8.20
C MET A 159 -6.14 10.85 -8.79
N LYS A 160 -4.98 11.50 -8.99
CA LYS A 160 -4.89 12.80 -9.66
C LYS A 160 -5.41 12.72 -11.10
N GLN A 161 -5.01 11.69 -11.85
CA GLN A 161 -5.45 11.50 -13.23
C GLN A 161 -6.97 11.25 -13.33
N ALA A 162 -7.56 10.67 -12.28
CA ALA A 162 -9.01 10.50 -12.17
C ALA A 162 -9.77 11.79 -11.77
N GLY A 163 -9.09 12.94 -11.64
CA GLY A 163 -9.70 14.23 -11.33
C GLY A 163 -9.84 14.54 -9.84
N LEU A 164 -9.12 13.83 -8.96
CA LEU A 164 -9.08 14.16 -7.53
C LEU A 164 -8.03 15.24 -7.27
N ASP A 165 -8.41 16.51 -7.45
CA ASP A 165 -7.48 17.65 -7.46
C ASP A 165 -6.81 17.97 -6.12
N ARG A 166 -7.43 17.55 -5.00
CA ARG A 166 -6.95 17.83 -3.63
C ARG A 166 -6.56 16.54 -2.90
N VAL A 167 -5.84 15.66 -3.60
CA VAL A 167 -5.26 14.44 -3.04
C VAL A 167 -3.80 14.64 -2.65
N VAL A 168 -3.43 14.18 -1.44
CA VAL A 168 -2.04 14.15 -0.97
C VAL A 168 -1.67 12.75 -0.50
N ARG A 169 -0.40 12.38 -0.70
CA ARG A 169 0.16 11.16 -0.12
C ARG A 169 0.80 11.49 1.23
N VAL A 170 0.43 10.75 2.27
CA VAL A 170 1.05 10.81 3.59
C VAL A 170 1.85 9.53 3.82
N ASP A 171 3.08 9.68 4.29
CA ASP A 171 3.91 8.56 4.72
C ASP A 171 3.57 8.23 6.18
N SER A 172 2.92 7.09 6.40
CA SER A 172 2.47 6.58 7.71
C SER A 172 3.60 6.35 8.72
N ARG A 173 4.87 6.41 8.27
CA ARG A 173 6.02 6.31 9.16
C ARG A 173 6.40 7.64 9.80
N GLN A 174 6.02 8.76 9.21
CA GLN A 174 6.41 10.06 9.73
C GLN A 174 5.62 10.44 10.98
N GLU A 175 6.30 11.12 11.90
CA GLU A 175 5.70 11.65 13.12
C GLU A 175 4.88 12.91 12.83
N GLY A 176 3.83 13.13 13.62
CA GLY A 176 3.01 14.34 13.57
C GLY A 176 1.52 14.05 13.74
N ARG A 177 0.72 15.10 13.88
CA ARG A 177 -0.73 14.96 13.87
C ARG A 177 -1.18 14.66 12.44
N LEU A 178 -2.05 13.66 12.28
CA LEU A 178 -2.61 13.29 10.98
C LEU A 178 -3.31 14.46 10.27
N GLU A 179 -3.95 15.33 11.06
CA GLU A 179 -4.61 16.54 10.58
C GLU A 179 -3.63 17.52 9.93
N ASP A 180 -2.46 17.70 10.53
CA ASP A 180 -1.41 18.58 10.01
C ASP A 180 -0.79 17.98 8.74
N ALA A 181 -0.52 16.67 8.76
CA ALA A 181 0.02 15.92 7.61
C ALA A 181 -0.90 16.00 6.37
N SER A 182 -2.20 16.17 6.58
CA SER A 182 -3.16 16.29 5.48
C SER A 182 -3.06 17.62 4.73
N GLY A 183 -2.45 18.67 5.29
CA GLY A 183 -2.29 19.97 4.65
C GLY A 183 -3.58 20.61 4.13
N GLY A 184 -4.74 20.25 4.70
CA GLY A 184 -6.06 20.70 4.23
C GLY A 184 -6.57 20.00 2.96
N ALA A 185 -5.95 18.91 2.51
CA ALA A 185 -6.40 18.09 1.37
C ALA A 185 -7.77 17.44 1.62
N THR A 186 -8.63 17.30 0.61
CA THR A 186 -9.91 16.61 0.80
C THR A 186 -9.75 15.09 0.80
N VAL A 187 -8.67 14.59 0.17
CA VAL A 187 -8.31 13.18 0.13
C VAL A 187 -6.88 12.99 0.59
N VAL A 188 -6.67 12.06 1.51
CA VAL A 188 -5.35 11.61 1.93
C VAL A 188 -5.17 10.16 1.49
N LEU A 189 -4.02 9.84 0.88
CA LEU A 189 -3.63 8.48 0.54
C LEU A 189 -2.44 8.05 1.42
N SER A 190 -2.55 6.90 2.08
CA SER A 190 -1.52 6.41 3.01
C SER A 190 -1.35 4.89 2.92
N GLN A 191 -0.24 4.43 3.48
CA GLN A 191 0.05 3.01 3.69
C GLN A 191 -0.69 2.51 4.94
N GLY A 192 -0.83 1.18 5.10
CA GLY A 192 -1.50 0.59 6.25
C GLY A 192 -0.73 -0.54 6.95
N PHE A 193 0.15 -1.27 6.29
CA PHE A 193 0.93 -2.36 6.88
C PHE A 193 2.19 -1.88 7.61
N ILE A 194 2.58 -0.62 7.42
CA ILE A 194 3.85 -0.06 7.89
C ILE A 194 3.61 1.07 8.89
N ALA A 195 4.54 1.26 9.82
CA ALA A 195 4.56 2.41 10.73
C ALA A 195 6.00 2.81 11.06
N GLY A 196 6.15 3.97 11.69
CA GLY A 196 7.41 4.50 12.18
C GLY A 196 7.49 4.37 13.70
N VAL A 197 8.63 3.94 14.20
CA VAL A 197 8.91 3.85 15.64
C VAL A 197 10.12 4.71 15.96
N VAL A 198 9.99 5.57 16.95
CA VAL A 198 11.08 6.46 17.40
C VAL A 198 12.09 5.66 18.20
N ALA A 199 13.20 5.30 17.56
CA ALA A 199 14.34 4.71 18.24
C ALA A 199 15.20 5.83 18.85
N HIS A 200 15.21 5.90 20.19
CA HIS A 200 16.02 6.85 20.92
C HIS A 200 17.46 6.34 20.97
N THR A 201 18.33 6.87 20.11
CA THR A 201 19.74 6.43 20.04
C THR A 201 20.65 7.19 21.03
N GLY A 202 20.07 8.01 21.90
CA GLY A 202 20.79 8.86 22.86
C GLY A 202 21.45 10.11 22.27
N LYS A 203 21.58 10.22 20.93
CA LYS A 203 22.09 11.40 20.23
C LYS A 203 21.09 12.04 19.27
N LEU A 204 20.32 11.22 18.56
CA LEU A 204 19.19 11.65 17.74
C LEU A 204 18.05 10.63 17.84
N ASP A 205 16.82 11.13 17.74
CA ASP A 205 15.66 10.31 17.50
C ASP A 205 15.65 9.89 16.02
N VAL A 206 15.57 8.58 15.78
CA VAL A 206 15.53 8.02 14.43
C VAL A 206 14.23 7.26 14.27
N VAL A 207 13.44 7.63 13.27
CA VAL A 207 12.25 6.88 12.89
C VAL A 207 12.67 5.60 12.18
N GLU A 208 12.42 4.45 12.80
CA GLU A 208 12.61 3.13 12.20
C GLU A 208 11.30 2.60 11.62
N THR A 209 11.37 2.06 10.39
CA THR A 209 10.22 1.36 9.80
C THR A 209 9.95 0.07 10.54
N CYS A 210 8.71 -0.12 10.98
CA CYS A 210 8.19 -1.40 11.44
C CYS A 210 7.04 -1.89 10.53
N VAL A 211 6.72 -3.17 10.64
CA VAL A 211 5.59 -3.79 9.95
C VAL A 211 4.62 -4.35 10.98
N LEU A 212 3.33 -4.14 10.78
CA LEU A 212 2.27 -4.46 11.76
C LEU A 212 1.81 -5.92 11.70
N GLY A 213 2.43 -6.75 10.84
CA GLY A 213 2.09 -8.17 10.71
C GLY A 213 0.86 -8.42 9.82
N ARG A 214 0.40 -9.68 9.77
CA ARG A 214 -0.72 -10.07 8.90
C ARG A 214 -1.96 -9.27 9.28
N GLY A 215 -2.57 -8.61 8.29
CA GLY A 215 -3.72 -7.75 8.56
C GLY A 215 -3.40 -6.31 8.89
N GLY A 216 -2.12 -5.95 9.00
CA GLY A 216 -1.69 -4.63 9.42
C GLY A 216 -2.42 -3.47 8.74
N SER A 217 -2.72 -3.59 7.44
CA SER A 217 -3.47 -2.54 6.73
C SER A 217 -4.90 -2.33 7.24
N ASP A 218 -5.60 -3.37 7.71
CA ASP A 218 -6.92 -3.22 8.35
C ASP A 218 -6.78 -2.57 9.73
N THR A 219 -5.80 -3.02 10.52
CA THR A 219 -5.47 -2.44 11.83
C THR A 219 -5.15 -0.95 11.72
N SER A 220 -4.31 -0.55 10.75
CA SER A 220 -4.01 0.86 10.53
C SER A 220 -5.22 1.67 10.07
N GLY A 221 -6.09 1.09 9.23
CA GLY A 221 -7.35 1.74 8.88
C GLY A 221 -8.19 2.04 10.12
N ALA A 222 -8.31 1.09 11.04
CA ALA A 222 -9.01 1.28 12.31
C ALA A 222 -8.32 2.32 13.21
N LEU A 223 -6.98 2.31 13.29
CA LEU A 223 -6.20 3.28 14.07
C LEU A 223 -6.35 4.70 13.52
N PHE A 224 -6.24 4.89 12.19
CA PHE A 224 -6.48 6.18 11.55
C PHE A 224 -7.92 6.65 11.78
N ALA A 225 -8.90 5.75 11.68
CA ALA A 225 -10.30 6.09 11.93
C ALA A 225 -10.52 6.57 13.37
N ALA A 226 -9.94 5.88 14.35
CA ALA A 226 -10.00 6.27 15.75
C ALA A 226 -9.29 7.62 15.99
N ALA A 227 -8.08 7.79 15.46
CA ALA A 227 -7.27 9.00 15.64
C ALA A 227 -7.91 10.24 14.99
N LEU A 228 -8.55 10.07 13.83
CA LEU A 228 -9.25 11.14 13.11
C LEU A 228 -10.68 11.38 13.61
N GLN A 229 -11.14 10.58 14.59
CA GLN A 229 -12.55 10.54 15.02
C GLN A 229 -13.49 10.43 13.82
N ALA A 230 -13.17 9.52 12.91
CA ALA A 230 -13.88 9.35 11.66
C ALA A 230 -15.34 8.97 11.89
N LEU A 231 -16.22 9.46 11.02
CA LEU A 231 -17.64 9.12 10.99
C LEU A 231 -17.85 7.62 10.85
N ARG A 232 -17.02 6.98 10.03
CA ARG A 232 -17.01 5.53 9.83
C ARG A 232 -15.71 5.07 9.20
N TYR A 233 -15.46 3.78 9.36
CA TYR A 233 -14.36 3.04 8.74
C TYR A 233 -14.94 1.96 7.82
N GLU A 234 -14.51 1.94 6.56
CA GLU A 234 -14.95 0.96 5.55
C GLU A 234 -13.78 0.09 5.10
N ILE A 235 -13.96 -1.23 5.19
CA ILE A 235 -13.01 -2.23 4.65
C ILE A 235 -13.53 -2.73 3.30
N TRP A 236 -12.76 -2.45 2.25
CA TRP A 236 -13.08 -2.83 0.87
C TRP A 236 -12.23 -4.03 0.45
N THR A 237 -12.88 -5.18 0.43
CA THR A 237 -12.30 -6.49 0.10
C THR A 237 -13.04 -7.16 -1.07
N ASP A 238 -12.53 -8.28 -1.54
CA ASP A 238 -13.08 -9.06 -2.66
C ASP A 238 -14.24 -9.98 -2.27
N VAL A 239 -14.58 -10.05 -0.97
CA VAL A 239 -15.78 -10.71 -0.46
C VAL A 239 -16.85 -9.68 -0.07
N HIS A 240 -18.13 -10.02 -0.27
CA HIS A 240 -19.27 -9.11 -0.05
C HIS A 240 -19.56 -8.77 1.43
N GLY A 241 -18.60 -8.98 2.32
CA GLY A 241 -18.71 -8.81 3.77
C GLY A 241 -18.43 -10.10 4.52
N MET A 242 -18.91 -10.16 5.76
CA MET A 242 -18.77 -11.34 6.61
C MET A 242 -19.92 -12.32 6.40
N TYR A 243 -19.60 -13.61 6.40
CA TYR A 243 -20.56 -14.69 6.24
C TYR A 243 -20.61 -15.52 7.53
N THR A 244 -21.72 -16.23 7.76
CA THR A 244 -21.87 -17.15 8.90
C THR A 244 -20.79 -18.26 8.92
N SER A 245 -20.19 -18.57 7.78
CA SER A 245 -19.07 -19.52 7.59
C SER A 245 -18.34 -19.19 6.28
N ASP A 246 -17.18 -19.81 6.00
CA ASP A 246 -16.48 -19.59 4.73
C ASP A 246 -17.33 -20.10 3.54
N PRO A 247 -17.82 -19.21 2.65
CA PRO A 247 -18.72 -19.59 1.57
C PRO A 247 -18.07 -20.50 0.52
N ARG A 248 -16.73 -20.61 0.49
CA ARG A 248 -16.01 -21.53 -0.39
C ARG A 248 -16.16 -22.99 0.03
N TYR A 249 -16.41 -23.24 1.32
CA TYR A 249 -16.58 -24.57 1.88
C TYR A 249 -18.03 -24.86 2.26
N VAL A 250 -18.81 -23.82 2.61
CA VAL A 250 -20.21 -23.95 3.01
C VAL A 250 -21.10 -23.15 2.05
N PRO A 251 -21.71 -23.79 1.03
CA PRO A 251 -22.49 -23.10 0.00
C PRO A 251 -23.70 -22.31 0.52
N HIS A 252 -24.22 -22.68 1.69
CA HIS A 252 -25.36 -22.03 2.33
C HIS A 252 -24.97 -20.93 3.34
N ALA A 253 -23.69 -20.54 3.37
CA ALA A 253 -23.22 -19.45 4.22
C ALA A 253 -24.00 -18.16 3.90
N ARG A 254 -24.55 -17.52 4.93
CA ARG A 254 -25.38 -16.32 4.79
C ARG A 254 -24.55 -15.07 5.07
N LEU A 255 -24.80 -14.01 4.31
CA LEU A 255 -24.19 -12.71 4.56
C LEU A 255 -24.73 -12.11 5.86
N LEU A 256 -23.82 -11.75 6.76
CA LEU A 256 -24.12 -11.07 8.02
C LEU A 256 -24.27 -9.57 7.73
N ARG A 257 -25.50 -9.06 7.87
CA ARG A 257 -25.82 -7.65 7.55
C ARG A 257 -25.39 -6.68 8.64
N LYS A 258 -25.38 -7.14 9.89
CA LYS A 258 -24.96 -6.39 11.07
C LYS A 258 -24.30 -7.36 12.01
N LEU A 259 -23.28 -6.87 12.70
CA LEU A 259 -22.54 -7.61 13.69
C LEU A 259 -22.09 -6.61 14.75
N ASP A 260 -22.14 -6.99 16.02
CA ASP A 260 -21.51 -6.19 17.05
C ASP A 260 -19.98 -6.40 17.05
N TYR A 261 -19.25 -5.54 17.76
CA TYR A 261 -17.80 -5.60 17.81
C TYR A 261 -17.29 -6.91 18.44
N ARG A 262 -18.00 -7.43 19.44
CA ARG A 262 -17.59 -8.63 20.18
C ARG A 262 -17.76 -9.87 19.30
N GLU A 263 -18.89 -9.98 18.61
CA GLU A 263 -19.16 -11.00 17.61
C GLU A 263 -18.12 -10.96 16.48
N ALA A 264 -17.74 -9.76 16.02
CA ALA A 264 -16.71 -9.58 14.98
C ALA A 264 -15.35 -10.10 15.44
N GLN A 265 -14.98 -9.76 16.68
CA GLN A 265 -13.74 -10.17 17.29
C GLN A 265 -13.69 -11.69 17.53
N GLU A 266 -14.80 -12.30 17.95
CA GLU A 266 -14.91 -13.76 18.12
C GLU A 266 -14.81 -14.49 16.76
N LEU A 267 -15.47 -13.99 15.71
CA LEU A 267 -15.34 -14.55 14.36
C LEU A 267 -13.90 -14.45 13.82
N ALA A 268 -13.24 -13.30 14.02
CA ALA A 268 -11.83 -13.15 13.65
C ALA A 268 -10.94 -14.15 14.41
N ALA A 269 -11.17 -14.33 15.71
CA ALA A 269 -10.47 -15.31 16.56
C ALA A 269 -10.61 -16.75 16.10
N MET A 270 -11.76 -17.07 15.50
CA MET A 270 -12.04 -18.40 14.96
C MET A 270 -11.55 -18.58 13.51
N GLY A 271 -10.81 -17.62 12.96
CA GLY A 271 -10.15 -17.74 11.66
C GLY A 271 -10.92 -17.13 10.48
N ALA A 272 -11.92 -16.28 10.73
CA ALA A 272 -12.55 -15.50 9.68
C ALA A 272 -11.54 -14.49 9.09
N LYS A 273 -10.90 -14.83 7.97
CA LYS A 273 -9.87 -14.03 7.29
C LYS A 273 -10.33 -12.64 6.77
N VAL A 274 -11.59 -12.27 7.00
CA VAL A 274 -12.19 -11.01 6.55
C VAL A 274 -11.84 -9.85 7.49
N LEU A 275 -11.60 -10.15 8.77
CA LEU A 275 -11.06 -9.20 9.74
C LEU A 275 -9.78 -9.78 10.32
N THR A 276 -8.82 -8.91 10.62
CA THR A 276 -7.57 -9.29 11.28
C THR A 276 -7.53 -8.75 12.70
N HIS A 277 -6.86 -9.51 13.56
CA HIS A 277 -6.69 -9.20 14.99
C HIS A 277 -5.94 -7.90 15.23
#